data_AF-A0A848V8N5-F1
#
_entry.id   AF-A0A848V8N5-F1
#
_cell.length_a   1.000
_cell.length_b   1.000
_cell.length_c   1.000
_cell.angle_alpha   90.00
_cell.angle_beta   90.00
_cell.angle_gamma   90.00
#
_symmetry.space_group_name_H-M   'P 1'
#
loop_
_entity.id
_entity.type
_entity.pdbx_description
1 polymer ?
#
loop_
_entity_poly.entity_id
_entity_poly.type
_entity_poly.pdbx_seq_one_letter_code
_entity_poly.pdbx_strand_id
1 'polypeptide(L)'
;MKMTRNQSTLALMLLASVLVACGNDVPTEQAVQDASVSEEAESAVADQDAAKPAWPTAPLIDPNTASEAALSAIPGLTEESVHAILDGRPFATPSALHAAISGGLSVDVLRSIYQLMFVKVNLNTGANEDFRLVPSSLPARKLAHEFEEYRPYESIDDFVREMKKYVSDEEVAYLTRYVVVE
;
A
#
# COMPACT_ATOMS: atom_id res chain seq x y z
N MET A 1 30.36 22.92 22.63
CA MET A 1 30.13 24.33 22.27
C MET A 1 31.25 24.80 21.36
N LYS A 2 31.03 24.83 20.05
CA LYS A 2 31.76 25.62 19.06
C LYS A 2 30.83 25.76 17.85
N MET A 3 30.46 27.01 17.59
CA MET A 3 29.40 27.45 16.72
C MET A 3 30.05 28.32 15.67
N THR A 4 29.85 28.03 14.38
CA THR A 4 30.04 29.00 13.30
C THR A 4 29.14 28.62 12.11
N ARG A 5 28.13 29.47 11.86
CA ARG A 5 27.34 29.57 10.62
C ARG A 5 28.23 30.13 9.51
N ASN A 6 27.93 29.80 8.26
CA ASN A 6 28.16 30.75 7.17
C ASN A 6 27.05 30.67 6.11
N GLN A 7 26.64 31.84 5.64
CA GLN A 7 25.40 32.18 4.93
C GLN A 7 25.69 32.64 3.49
N SER A 8 24.62 32.67 2.67
CA SER A 8 24.44 33.48 1.44
C SER A 8 25.27 33.06 0.21
N THR A 9 24.78 33.13 -1.05
CA THR A 9 23.92 34.15 -1.66
C THR A 9 23.28 33.67 -2.96
N LEU A 10 22.11 34.25 -3.25
CA LEU A 10 21.22 34.22 -4.41
C LEU A 10 21.84 34.85 -5.69
N ALA A 11 21.53 34.34 -6.89
CA ALA A 11 21.55 35.14 -8.13
C ALA A 11 20.66 34.53 -9.25
N LEU A 12 19.82 35.41 -9.80
CA LEU A 12 18.80 35.26 -10.83
C LEU A 12 19.27 35.96 -12.12
N MET A 13 18.93 35.43 -13.31
CA MET A 13 18.60 36.12 -14.60
C MET A 13 19.08 35.30 -15.83
N LEU A 14 18.25 34.87 -16.80
CA LEU A 14 17.44 35.54 -17.87
C LEU A 14 18.22 35.84 -19.17
N LEU A 15 17.77 35.31 -20.33
CA LEU A 15 17.78 35.87 -21.72
C LEU A 15 17.32 34.76 -22.73
N ALA A 16 16.15 34.82 -23.40
CA ALA A 16 15.77 35.51 -24.67
C ALA A 16 16.47 34.91 -25.94
N SER A 17 15.92 34.65 -27.14
CA SER A 17 14.74 35.03 -27.95
C SER A 17 14.55 33.96 -29.06
N VAL A 18 13.46 33.87 -29.86
CA VAL A 18 13.26 34.59 -31.15
C VAL A 18 11.80 34.45 -31.61
N LEU A 19 11.20 35.56 -32.07
CA LEU A 19 9.97 35.63 -32.85
C LEU A 19 10.23 35.33 -34.34
N VAL A 20 9.29 34.67 -35.01
CA VAL A 20 9.05 34.82 -36.46
C VAL A 20 7.56 35.05 -36.70
N ALA A 21 7.28 36.03 -37.57
CA ALA A 21 5.99 36.62 -37.89
C ALA A 21 5.57 36.34 -39.35
N CYS A 22 4.37 36.84 -39.68
CA CYS A 22 3.66 36.91 -40.97
C CYS A 22 2.80 35.67 -41.27
N GLY A 23 1.47 35.72 -41.30
CA GLY A 23 0.54 36.82 -41.54
C GLY A 23 -0.02 36.68 -42.95
N ASN A 24 -1.25 36.17 -43.07
CA ASN A 24 -2.16 36.45 -44.19
C ASN A 24 -3.59 36.12 -43.76
N ASP A 25 -4.50 37.02 -44.08
CA ASP A 25 -5.77 37.23 -43.41
C ASP A 25 -6.95 37.09 -44.42
N VAL A 26 -8.13 36.75 -43.87
CA VAL A 26 -9.52 36.91 -44.39
C VAL A 26 -10.08 35.83 -45.36
N PRO A 27 -11.39 35.48 -45.37
CA PRO A 27 -12.55 35.83 -44.50
C PRO A 27 -13.38 34.65 -43.91
N THR A 28 -14.08 35.00 -42.83
CA THR A 28 -15.45 34.66 -42.39
C THR A 28 -16.38 33.92 -43.38
N GLU A 29 -17.02 32.81 -42.95
CA GLU A 29 -18.49 32.66 -42.88
C GLU A 29 -18.89 31.35 -42.18
N GLN A 30 -19.85 31.46 -41.26
CA GLN A 30 -20.51 30.34 -40.60
C GLN A 30 -21.50 29.67 -41.56
N ALA A 31 -21.50 28.34 -41.63
CA ALA A 31 -22.66 27.58 -42.07
C ALA A 31 -22.74 26.28 -41.28
N VAL A 32 -23.75 26.22 -40.41
CA VAL A 32 -24.32 24.98 -39.86
C VAL A 32 -24.93 24.16 -40.99
N GLN A 33 -24.62 22.86 -41.06
CA GLN A 33 -25.64 21.84 -41.33
C GLN A 33 -25.17 20.41 -41.06
N ASP A 34 -26.04 19.76 -40.33
CA ASP A 34 -26.24 18.35 -40.02
C ASP A 34 -26.28 17.47 -41.29
N ALA A 35 -25.61 16.31 -41.25
CA ALA A 35 -26.18 14.99 -41.61
C ALA A 35 -25.09 13.92 -41.89
N SER A 36 -25.27 12.79 -41.19
CA SER A 36 -25.24 11.42 -41.75
C SER A 36 -23.91 10.66 -41.95
N VAL A 37 -23.66 9.76 -40.99
CA VAL A 37 -23.32 8.31 -41.14
C VAL A 37 -22.12 7.88 -41.99
N SER A 38 -21.16 7.22 -41.34
CA SER A 38 -20.66 5.85 -41.63
C SER A 38 -19.46 5.59 -40.70
N GLU A 39 -19.61 4.74 -39.68
CA GLU A 39 -19.06 3.37 -39.66
C GLU A 39 -17.66 3.27 -40.27
N GLU A 40 -16.63 3.11 -39.43
CA GLU A 40 -15.69 1.98 -39.56
C GLU A 40 -14.69 1.92 -38.40
N ALA A 41 -14.35 0.66 -38.08
CA ALA A 41 -13.17 0.21 -37.35
C ALA A 41 -13.16 0.41 -35.83
N GLU A 42 -13.89 -0.49 -35.18
CA GLU A 42 -13.48 -1.13 -33.93
C GLU A 42 -12.04 -1.64 -34.07
N SER A 43 -11.09 -0.79 -33.68
CA SER A 43 -9.71 -1.19 -33.42
C SER A 43 -9.62 -1.51 -31.95
N ALA A 44 -9.53 -2.80 -31.65
CA ALA A 44 -9.20 -3.34 -30.35
C ALA A 44 -7.86 -2.77 -29.89
N VAL A 45 -7.91 -1.68 -29.13
CA VAL A 45 -6.79 -1.30 -28.27
C VAL A 45 -6.99 -2.12 -27.00
N ALA A 46 -6.27 -3.23 -26.93
CA ALA A 46 -6.13 -4.01 -25.72
C ALA A 46 -5.76 -3.06 -24.57
N ASP A 47 -6.73 -2.85 -23.69
CA ASP A 47 -6.53 -2.28 -22.38
C ASP A 47 -5.48 -3.17 -21.70
N GLN A 48 -4.27 -2.65 -21.58
CA GLN A 48 -3.25 -3.22 -20.72
C GLN A 48 -3.66 -2.87 -19.28
N ASP A 49 -4.77 -3.45 -18.85
CA ASP A 49 -5.20 -3.49 -17.46
C ASP A 49 -4.12 -4.25 -16.71
N ALA A 50 -3.27 -3.51 -16.01
CA ALA A 50 -2.37 -4.08 -15.04
C ALA A 50 -3.25 -4.79 -14.00
N ALA A 51 -3.40 -6.10 -14.15
CA ALA A 51 -4.30 -6.92 -13.34
C ALA A 51 -4.20 -6.52 -11.87
N LYS A 52 -5.29 -5.94 -11.34
CA LYS A 52 -5.44 -5.59 -9.94
C LYS A 52 -4.97 -6.78 -9.09
N PRO A 53 -4.12 -6.57 -8.06
CA PRO A 53 -3.60 -7.68 -7.28
C PRO A 53 -4.76 -8.50 -6.70
N ALA A 54 -4.73 -9.81 -6.95
CA ALA A 54 -5.68 -10.73 -6.35
C ALA A 54 -5.36 -10.86 -4.85
N TRP A 55 -6.25 -10.35 -4.00
CA TRP A 55 -6.08 -10.43 -2.54
C TRP A 55 -6.32 -11.86 -2.03
N PRO A 56 -5.39 -12.45 -1.27
CA PRO A 56 -5.61 -13.77 -0.68
C PRO A 56 -6.84 -13.80 0.22
N THR A 57 -7.67 -14.83 0.11
CA THR A 57 -8.88 -15.02 0.93
C THR A 57 -8.76 -16.16 1.95
N ALA A 58 -7.77 -17.05 1.80
CA ALA A 58 -7.49 -18.12 2.75
C ALA A 58 -7.15 -17.55 4.14
N PRO A 59 -7.67 -18.06 5.26
CA PRO A 59 -7.42 -17.52 6.61
C PRO A 59 -5.94 -17.35 6.96
N LEU A 60 -5.61 -16.35 7.79
CA LEU A 60 -4.25 -16.20 8.31
C LEU A 60 -3.91 -17.32 9.29
N ILE A 61 -2.71 -17.87 9.16
CA ILE A 61 -2.09 -18.73 10.17
C ILE A 61 -1.78 -17.87 11.39
N ASP A 62 -2.26 -18.29 12.56
CA ASP A 62 -1.93 -17.65 13.82
C ASP A 62 -0.58 -18.20 14.34
N PRO A 63 0.47 -17.37 14.40
CA PRO A 63 1.80 -17.80 14.86
C PRO A 63 1.80 -18.27 16.31
N ASN A 64 0.81 -17.91 17.12
CA ASN A 64 0.72 -18.30 18.54
C ASN A 64 0.14 -19.69 18.75
N THR A 65 -0.57 -20.24 17.75
CA THR A 65 -1.31 -21.51 17.91
C THR A 65 -1.03 -22.53 16.80
N ALA A 66 -0.44 -22.14 15.68
CA ALA A 66 -0.11 -23.04 14.57
C ALA A 66 0.81 -24.20 14.99
N SER A 67 0.62 -25.38 14.37
CA SER A 67 1.57 -26.49 14.52
C SER A 67 2.87 -26.21 13.78
N GLU A 68 3.95 -26.86 14.19
CA GLU A 68 5.25 -26.82 13.48
C GLU A 68 5.11 -27.20 12.00
N ALA A 69 4.31 -28.24 11.70
CA ALA A 69 4.04 -28.65 10.32
C ALA A 69 3.34 -27.55 9.50
N ALA A 70 2.40 -26.81 10.11
CA ALA A 70 1.73 -25.69 9.44
C ALA A 70 2.69 -24.52 9.20
N LEU A 71 3.58 -24.22 10.15
CA LEU A 71 4.62 -23.20 9.99
C LEU A 71 5.61 -23.58 8.88
N SER A 72 6.09 -24.82 8.88
CA SER A 72 7.05 -25.33 7.90
C SER A 72 6.49 -25.36 6.47
N ALA A 73 5.16 -25.34 6.31
CA ALA A 73 4.50 -25.25 5.02
C ALA A 73 4.49 -23.82 4.44
N ILE A 74 4.89 -22.80 5.19
CA ILE A 74 4.91 -21.40 4.73
C ILE A 74 6.14 -21.17 3.83
N PRO A 75 5.96 -20.83 2.54
CA PRO A 75 7.09 -20.56 1.65
C PRO A 75 7.95 -19.40 2.15
N GLY A 76 9.25 -19.60 2.19
CA GLY A 76 10.23 -18.60 2.63
C GLY A 76 10.51 -18.58 4.13
N LEU A 77 9.73 -19.31 4.94
CA LEU A 77 10.05 -19.51 6.35
C LEU A 77 11.12 -20.60 6.48
N THR A 78 12.22 -20.30 7.17
CA THR A 78 13.31 -21.25 7.39
C THR A 78 13.05 -22.12 8.61
N GLU A 79 13.73 -23.26 8.71
CA GLU A 79 13.67 -24.11 9.91
C GLU A 79 14.07 -23.34 11.19
N GLU A 80 15.09 -22.46 11.09
CA GLU A 80 15.49 -21.57 12.18
C GLU A 80 14.36 -20.62 12.59
N SER A 81 13.68 -20.00 11.61
CA SER A 81 12.54 -19.12 11.88
C SER A 81 11.35 -19.88 12.47
N VAL A 82 11.11 -21.13 12.04
CA VAL A 82 10.05 -21.99 12.62
C VAL A 82 10.34 -22.25 14.10
N HIS A 83 11.56 -22.66 14.45
CA HIS A 83 11.95 -22.85 15.85
C HIS A 83 11.85 -21.55 16.65
N ALA A 84 12.30 -20.42 16.10
CA ALA A 84 12.18 -19.11 16.75
C ALA A 84 10.72 -18.72 17.04
N ILE A 85 9.78 -19.07 16.14
CA ILE A 85 8.35 -18.87 16.38
C ILE A 85 7.88 -19.78 17.52
N LEU A 86 8.18 -21.08 17.49
CA LEU A 86 7.72 -22.03 18.50
C LEU A 86 8.20 -21.65 19.91
N ASP A 87 9.49 -21.28 20.03
CA ASP A 87 10.13 -20.92 21.29
C ASP A 87 9.71 -19.53 21.79
N GLY A 88 9.38 -18.61 20.87
CA GLY A 88 9.04 -17.22 21.18
C GLY A 88 7.58 -16.97 21.56
N ARG A 89 6.73 -18.01 21.58
CA ARG A 89 5.30 -17.88 21.90
C ARG A 89 5.05 -17.49 23.37
N PRO A 90 4.01 -16.68 23.64
CA PRO A 90 3.16 -15.95 22.69
C PRO A 90 3.77 -14.61 22.26
N PHE A 91 3.57 -14.25 21.00
CA PHE A 91 3.85 -12.90 20.48
C PHE A 91 2.66 -11.99 20.74
N ALA A 92 2.92 -10.88 21.45
CA ALA A 92 1.90 -9.87 21.73
C ALA A 92 1.65 -8.90 20.56
N THR A 93 2.65 -8.70 19.70
CA THR A 93 2.57 -7.73 18.58
C THR A 93 3.23 -8.28 17.31
N PRO A 94 2.87 -7.78 16.12
CA PRO A 94 3.60 -8.05 14.89
C PRO A 94 5.09 -7.75 14.98
N SER A 95 5.48 -6.66 15.63
CA SER A 95 6.89 -6.29 15.82
C SER A 95 7.67 -7.34 16.60
N ALA A 96 7.06 -7.95 17.62
CA ALA A 96 7.68 -9.04 18.38
C ALA A 96 7.91 -10.28 17.50
N LEU A 97 6.92 -10.65 16.67
CA LEU A 97 7.07 -11.73 15.68
C LEU A 97 8.14 -11.39 14.64
N HIS A 98 8.14 -10.16 14.11
CA HIS A 98 9.11 -9.69 13.12
C HIS A 98 10.53 -9.78 13.65
N ALA A 99 10.77 -9.36 14.89
CA ALA A 99 12.07 -9.45 15.53
C ALA A 99 12.57 -10.90 15.61
N ALA A 100 11.68 -11.87 15.83
CA ALA A 100 12.04 -13.28 15.92
C ALA A 100 12.45 -13.92 14.58
N ILE A 101 11.87 -13.47 13.45
CA ILE A 101 12.04 -14.15 12.15
C ILE A 101 12.79 -13.36 11.09
N SER A 102 12.97 -12.04 11.26
CA SER A 102 13.51 -11.17 10.20
C SER A 102 15.00 -11.34 9.93
N GLY A 103 15.75 -11.99 10.83
CA GLY A 103 17.17 -12.26 10.67
C GLY A 103 17.46 -13.00 9.36
N GLY A 104 18.18 -12.35 8.44
CA GLY A 104 18.59 -12.96 7.17
C GLY A 104 17.51 -13.08 6.09
N LEU A 105 16.27 -12.65 6.35
CA LEU A 105 15.20 -12.65 5.35
C LEU A 105 15.11 -11.30 4.64
N SER A 106 14.85 -11.32 3.33
CA SER A 106 14.60 -10.08 2.59
C SER A 106 13.22 -9.49 2.95
N VAL A 107 13.07 -8.19 2.73
CA VAL A 107 11.78 -7.49 2.95
C VAL A 107 10.64 -8.10 2.14
N ASP A 108 10.92 -8.57 0.91
CA ASP A 108 9.90 -9.17 0.04
C ASP A 108 9.48 -10.56 0.53
N VAL A 109 10.42 -11.35 1.06
CA VAL A 109 10.12 -12.63 1.72
C VAL A 109 9.27 -12.41 2.97
N LEU A 110 9.66 -11.46 3.82
CA LEU A 110 8.89 -11.12 5.03
C LEU A 110 7.48 -10.64 4.69
N ARG A 111 7.33 -9.79 3.68
CA ARG A 111 6.01 -9.36 3.21
C ARG A 111 5.17 -10.56 2.76
N SER A 112 5.75 -11.50 2.03
CA SER A 112 5.06 -12.71 1.56
C SER A 112 4.63 -13.61 2.71
N ILE A 113 5.49 -13.77 3.73
CA ILE A 113 5.15 -14.49 4.97
C ILE A 113 3.97 -13.81 5.67
N TYR A 114 3.96 -12.48 5.78
CA TYR A 114 2.87 -11.76 6.44
C TYR A 114 1.53 -11.84 5.72
N GLN A 115 1.50 -12.14 4.42
CA GLN A 115 0.24 -12.42 3.73
C GLN A 115 -0.40 -13.75 4.17
N LEU A 116 0.38 -14.64 4.79
CA LEU A 116 -0.02 -15.99 5.17
C LEU A 116 -0.14 -16.16 6.69
N MET A 117 0.70 -15.49 7.47
CA MET A 117 0.80 -15.62 8.92
C MET A 117 1.00 -14.26 9.58
N PHE A 118 0.20 -13.94 10.60
CA PHE A 118 0.29 -12.64 11.26
C PHE A 118 -0.27 -12.64 12.68
N VAL A 119 0.27 -11.79 13.56
CA VAL A 119 -0.35 -11.44 14.86
C VAL A 119 -1.28 -10.26 14.63
N LYS A 120 -2.56 -10.37 14.95
CA LYS A 120 -3.49 -9.25 14.72
C LYS A 120 -3.12 -8.02 15.57
N VAL A 121 -3.37 -6.84 15.02
CA VAL A 121 -3.13 -5.55 15.70
C VAL A 121 -4.44 -4.99 16.22
N ASN A 122 -4.48 -4.60 17.48
CA ASN A 122 -5.61 -3.83 18.00
C ASN A 122 -5.59 -2.42 17.40
N LEU A 123 -6.67 -2.01 16.73
CA LEU A 123 -6.77 -0.74 16.04
C LEU A 123 -6.63 0.46 16.98
N ASN A 124 -7.08 0.34 18.23
CA ASN A 124 -7.09 1.45 19.19
C ASN A 124 -5.77 1.60 19.96
N THR A 125 -5.01 0.51 20.11
CA THR A 125 -3.80 0.49 20.97
C THR A 125 -2.51 0.11 20.25
N GLY A 126 -2.58 -0.42 19.03
CA GLY A 126 -1.42 -0.84 18.24
C GLY A 126 -0.41 0.29 17.97
N ALA A 127 0.86 -0.04 17.85
CA ALA A 127 1.88 0.94 17.51
C ALA A 127 1.95 1.18 15.99
N ASN A 128 2.39 2.38 15.58
CA ASN A 128 2.59 2.72 14.16
C ASN A 128 3.44 1.68 13.41
N GLU A 129 4.47 1.14 14.08
CA GLU A 129 5.36 0.11 13.55
C GLU A 129 4.67 -1.23 13.28
N ASP A 130 3.71 -1.63 14.12
CA ASP A 130 2.93 -2.84 13.90
C ASP A 130 2.01 -2.69 12.68
N PHE A 131 1.42 -1.52 12.49
CA PHE A 131 0.61 -1.22 11.31
C PHE A 131 1.41 -1.22 10.01
N ARG A 132 2.69 -0.83 10.06
CA ARG A 132 3.57 -0.86 8.87
C ARG A 132 3.89 -2.27 8.39
N LEU A 133 3.69 -3.29 9.22
CA LEU A 133 3.91 -4.69 8.87
C LEU A 133 2.70 -5.32 8.17
N VAL A 134 1.52 -4.69 8.24
CA VAL A 134 0.32 -5.13 7.53
C VAL A 134 0.53 -5.00 6.02
N PRO A 135 0.45 -6.10 5.24
CA PRO A 135 0.55 -6.01 3.79
C PRO A 135 -0.63 -5.21 3.20
N SER A 136 -0.34 -4.32 2.25
CA SER A 136 -1.34 -3.47 1.59
C SER A 136 -0.78 -2.94 0.27
N SER A 137 -1.66 -2.45 -0.61
CA SER A 137 -1.29 -1.68 -1.79
C SER A 137 -0.81 -0.26 -1.44
N LEU A 138 -1.21 0.25 -0.27
CA LEU A 138 -0.76 1.56 0.22
C LEU A 138 0.70 1.48 0.70
N PRO A 139 1.47 2.58 0.56
CA PRO A 139 2.76 2.69 1.24
C PRO A 139 2.59 2.50 2.76
N ALA A 140 3.44 1.69 3.38
CA ALA A 140 3.32 1.33 4.81
C ALA A 140 3.14 2.53 5.76
N ARG A 141 3.84 3.65 5.49
CA ARG A 141 3.68 4.89 6.27
C ARG A 141 2.30 5.51 6.13
N LYS A 142 1.71 5.45 4.94
CA LYS A 142 0.36 5.95 4.70
C LYS A 142 -0.66 5.07 5.39
N LEU A 143 -0.58 3.75 5.20
CA LEU A 143 -1.49 2.79 5.86
C LEU A 143 -1.52 2.99 7.38
N ALA A 144 -0.35 3.05 8.01
CA ALA A 144 -0.24 3.26 9.45
C ALA A 144 -0.83 4.61 9.90
N HIS A 145 -0.63 5.68 9.12
CA HIS A 145 -1.23 6.98 9.40
C HIS A 145 -2.77 6.93 9.32
N GLU A 146 -3.34 6.32 8.28
CA GLU A 146 -4.80 6.18 8.18
C GLU A 146 -5.37 5.39 9.36
N PHE A 147 -4.70 4.31 9.80
CA PHE A 147 -5.16 3.54 10.96
C PHE A 147 -5.12 4.33 12.27
N GLU A 148 -4.16 5.26 12.44
CA GLU A 148 -4.06 6.07 13.65
C GLU A 148 -5.02 7.25 13.65
N GLU A 149 -5.25 7.87 12.49
CA GLU A 149 -6.05 9.09 12.33
C GLU A 149 -7.51 8.90 12.78
N TYR A 150 -8.09 7.73 12.52
CA TYR A 150 -9.50 7.45 12.83
C TYR A 150 -9.73 6.82 14.21
N ARG A 151 -8.72 6.83 15.09
CA ARG A 151 -8.91 6.37 16.47
C ARG A 151 -9.82 7.31 17.27
N PRO A 152 -10.65 6.79 18.19
CA PRO A 152 -10.90 5.37 18.42
C PRO A 152 -11.89 4.78 17.40
N TYR A 153 -11.65 3.55 17.00
CA TYR A 153 -12.64 2.73 16.30
C TYR A 153 -13.57 2.08 17.33
N GLU A 154 -14.88 2.24 17.14
CA GLU A 154 -15.89 1.57 17.96
C GLU A 154 -16.15 0.14 17.47
N SER A 155 -15.94 -0.11 16.17
CA SER A 155 -16.22 -1.38 15.53
C SER A 155 -15.33 -1.62 14.30
N ILE A 156 -15.31 -2.87 13.82
CA ILE A 156 -14.71 -3.19 12.52
C ILE A 156 -15.48 -2.53 11.37
N ASP A 157 -16.78 -2.27 11.52
CA ASP A 157 -17.57 -1.58 10.50
C ASP A 157 -17.12 -0.13 10.31
N ASP A 158 -16.67 0.55 11.37
CA ASP A 158 -16.02 1.86 11.26
C ASP A 158 -14.72 1.77 10.47
N PHE A 159 -13.87 0.78 10.79
CA PHE A 159 -12.65 0.54 10.03
C PHE A 159 -12.93 0.31 8.54
N VAL A 160 -13.93 -0.51 8.21
CA VAL A 160 -14.37 -0.76 6.84
C VAL A 160 -14.83 0.54 6.16
N ARG A 161 -15.66 1.35 6.83
CA ARG A 161 -16.16 2.62 6.30
C ARG A 161 -15.04 3.60 5.99
N GLU A 162 -14.03 3.70 6.85
CA GLU A 162 -12.90 4.60 6.66
C GLU A 162 -11.94 4.09 5.57
N MET A 163 -11.61 2.80 5.55
CA MET A 163 -10.63 2.26 4.59
C MET A 163 -11.13 2.17 3.16
N LYS A 164 -12.45 2.05 2.94
CA LYS A 164 -13.05 2.10 1.59
C LYS A 164 -12.80 3.41 0.83
N LYS A 165 -12.35 4.47 1.51
CA LYS A 165 -11.95 5.73 0.88
C LYS A 165 -10.60 5.63 0.14
N TYR A 166 -9.77 4.64 0.47
CA TYR A 166 -8.37 4.59 0.03
C TYR A 166 -8.01 3.35 -0.77
N VAL A 167 -8.72 2.24 -0.54
CA VAL A 167 -8.45 0.96 -1.17
C VAL A 167 -9.75 0.30 -1.63
N SER A 168 -9.66 -0.75 -2.46
CA SER A 168 -10.83 -1.43 -2.98
C SER A 168 -11.56 -2.25 -1.92
N ASP A 169 -12.82 -2.60 -2.16
CA ASP A 169 -13.61 -3.44 -1.26
C ASP A 169 -12.94 -4.78 -0.93
N GLU A 170 -12.27 -5.40 -1.91
CA GLU A 170 -11.53 -6.65 -1.73
C GLU A 170 -10.29 -6.46 -0.84
N GLU A 171 -9.59 -5.33 -0.95
CA GLU A 171 -8.47 -5.02 -0.07
C GLU A 171 -8.97 -4.69 1.35
N VAL A 172 -10.09 -3.98 1.50
CA VAL A 172 -10.67 -3.75 2.84
C VAL A 172 -11.03 -5.09 3.50
N ALA A 173 -11.70 -5.99 2.77
CA ALA A 173 -11.99 -7.33 3.26
C ALA A 173 -10.71 -8.09 3.65
N TYR A 174 -9.63 -7.95 2.88
CA TYR A 174 -8.33 -8.49 3.22
C TYR A 174 -7.73 -7.87 4.50
N LEU A 175 -7.74 -6.55 4.64
CA LEU A 175 -7.16 -5.82 5.77
C LEU A 175 -7.87 -6.14 7.11
N THR A 176 -9.19 -6.38 7.10
CA THR A 176 -9.93 -6.76 8.32
C THR A 176 -9.41 -8.02 9.00
N ARG A 177 -8.66 -8.87 8.27
CA ARG A 177 -8.03 -10.07 8.83
C ARG A 177 -6.85 -9.78 9.75
N TYR A 178 -6.22 -8.60 9.60
CA TYR A 178 -4.99 -8.22 10.30
C TYR A 178 -5.25 -7.43 11.58
N VAL A 179 -6.50 -7.06 11.82
CA VAL A 179 -6.85 -6.09 12.86
C VAL A 179 -7.98 -6.59 13.74
N VAL A 180 -8.06 -6.04 14.95
CA VAL A 180 -9.16 -6.25 15.90
C VAL A 180 -9.52 -4.92 16.57
N VAL A 181 -10.74 -4.85 17.10
CA VAL A 181 -11.18 -3.81 18.03
C VAL A 181 -11.49 -4.51 19.35
N GLU A 182 -10.88 -4.07 20.44
CA GLU A 182 -11.07 -4.60 21.80
C GLU A 182 -11.24 -3.47 22.80
#